data_AF-A0A819IWB6-F1
#
_entry.id   AF-A0A819IWB6-F1
#
_cell.length_a   1.000
_cell.length_b   1.000
_cell.length_c   1.000
_cell.angle_alpha   90.00
_cell.angle_beta   90.00
_cell.angle_gamma   90.00
#
_symmetry.space_group_name_H-M   'P 1'
#
loop_
_entity.id
_entity.type
_entity.pdbx_description
1 polymer ?
#
loop_
_entity_poly.entity_id
_entity_poly.type
_entity_poly.pdbx_seq_one_letter_code
_entity_poly.pdbx_strand_id
1 'polypeptide(L)'
;EQASRLISKNNRLVLVSTDNKTLILYDLIEKLRGTIQLDDDAGQCEAICLSNNNNNKEYEQYLFIICHDRFLRMYNVSNGKQITKLFIHTDLNSFIEILNNKLLLKVANHLCIIQIINKKLLSNK
;
A
#
# COMPACT_ATOMS: atom_id res chain seq x y z
N GLU A 1 -19.75 -4.01 -7.98
CA GLU A 1 -18.59 -4.12 -7.08
C GLU A 1 -17.47 -4.85 -7.81
N GLN A 2 -16.29 -4.22 -7.92
CA GLN A 2 -15.10 -4.91 -8.43
C GLN A 2 -14.22 -5.28 -7.23
N ALA A 3 -14.03 -6.57 -7.00
CA ALA A 3 -13.09 -7.05 -6.01
C ALA A 3 -11.68 -7.03 -6.61
N SER A 4 -10.82 -6.13 -6.13
CA SER A 4 -9.39 -6.14 -6.46
C SER A 4 -8.67 -7.13 -5.53
N ARG A 5 -7.82 -7.98 -6.11
CA ARG A 5 -6.91 -8.85 -5.35
C ARG A 5 -5.47 -8.46 -5.59
N LEU A 6 -4.68 -8.38 -4.52
CA LEU A 6 -3.23 -8.22 -4.61
C LEU A 6 -2.53 -9.34 -3.87
N ILE A 7 -1.55 -9.96 -4.51
CA ILE A 7 -0.75 -11.05 -3.95
C ILE A 7 0.69 -10.55 -3.84
N SER A 8 1.26 -10.66 -2.64
CA SER A 8 2.68 -10.41 -2.41
C SER A 8 3.57 -11.30 -3.30
N LYS A 9 4.79 -10.87 -3.63
CA LYS A 9 5.69 -11.64 -4.51
C LYS A 9 6.04 -13.04 -4.01
N ASN A 10 5.96 -13.29 -2.70
CA ASN A 10 6.17 -14.60 -2.10
C ASN A 10 4.87 -15.39 -1.86
N ASN A 11 3.74 -14.93 -2.41
CA ASN A 11 2.41 -15.50 -2.21
C ASN A 11 2.00 -15.68 -0.74
N ARG A 12 2.65 -14.97 0.19
CA ARG A 12 2.32 -15.06 1.62
C ARG A 12 1.09 -14.23 1.94
N LEU A 13 1.08 -12.98 1.48
CA LEU A 13 0.01 -12.03 1.74
C LEU A 13 -0.94 -11.91 0.55
N VAL A 14 -2.24 -11.98 0.85
CA VAL A 14 -3.33 -11.69 -0.09
C VAL A 14 -4.19 -10.57 0.47
N LEU A 15 -4.39 -9.51 -0.30
CA LEU A 15 -5.30 -8.43 0.04
C LEU A 15 -6.56 -8.52 -0.83
N VAL A 16 -7.72 -8.44 -0.20
CA VAL A 16 -9.03 -8.46 -0.85
C VAL A 16 -9.79 -7.19 -0.47
N SER A 17 -10.31 -6.46 -1.44
CA SER A 17 -11.27 -5.36 -1.21
C SER A 17 -12.70 -5.89 -1.21
N THR A 18 -13.50 -5.56 -0.20
CA THR A 18 -14.85 -6.11 -0.04
C THR A 18 -15.99 -5.15 -0.36
N ASP A 19 -15.95 -3.90 0.12
CA ASP A 19 -17.09 -2.97 0.08
C ASP A 19 -16.66 -1.49 -0.03
N ASN A 20 -15.58 -1.22 -0.77
CA ASN A 20 -14.90 0.09 -0.91
C ASN A 20 -14.26 0.66 0.36
N LYS A 21 -14.70 0.22 1.55
CA LYS A 21 -14.22 0.75 2.83
C LYS A 21 -13.33 -0.23 3.57
N THR A 22 -13.52 -1.52 3.31
CA THR A 22 -12.82 -2.57 4.04
C THR A 22 -11.87 -3.31 3.12
N LEU A 23 -10.64 -3.47 3.59
CA LEU A 23 -9.65 -4.34 2.97
C LEU A 23 -9.30 -5.46 3.95
N ILE A 24 -9.36 -6.70 3.47
CA ILE A 24 -8.99 -7.88 4.26
C ILE A 24 -7.63 -8.36 3.80
N LEU A 25 -6.69 -8.37 4.73
CA LEU A 25 -5.35 -8.91 4.53
C LEU A 25 -5.28 -10.32 5.11
N TYR A 26 -4.89 -11.28 4.28
CA TYR A 26 -4.65 -12.66 4.67
C TYR A 26 -3.15 -12.95 4.65
N ASP A 27 -2.63 -13.52 5.73
CA ASP A 27 -1.39 -14.28 5.72
C ASP A 27 -1.70 -15.75 5.47
N LEU A 28 -1.40 -16.24 4.27
CA LEU A 28 -1.70 -17.62 3.85
C LEU A 28 -0.82 -18.65 4.56
N ILE A 29 0.35 -18.25 5.08
CA ILE A 29 1.26 -19.16 5.77
C ILE A 29 0.84 -19.28 7.23
N GLU A 30 0.68 -18.15 7.90
CA GLU A 30 0.30 -18.12 9.32
C GLU A 30 -1.21 -18.28 9.53
N LYS A 31 -2.00 -18.29 8.44
CA LYS A 31 -3.48 -18.30 8.45
C LYS A 31 -4.09 -17.15 9.25
N LEU A 32 -3.38 -16.02 9.30
CA LEU A 32 -3.83 -14.82 10.01
C LEU A 32 -4.68 -13.94 9.10
N ARG A 33 -5.66 -13.27 9.72
CA ARG A 33 -6.52 -12.30 9.06
C ARG A 33 -6.41 -10.95 9.76
N GLY A 34 -5.99 -9.94 9.01
CA GLY A 34 -6.05 -8.54 9.39
C GLY A 34 -7.16 -7.82 8.62
N THR A 35 -7.72 -6.78 9.23
CA THR A 35 -8.66 -5.88 8.59
C THR A 35 -8.08 -4.48 8.59
N ILE A 36 -8.09 -3.82 7.42
CA ILE A 36 -7.74 -2.42 7.28
C ILE A 36 -9.03 -1.67 6.92
N GLN A 37 -9.43 -0.77 7.81
CA GLN A 37 -10.56 0.12 7.58
C GLN A 37 -10.06 1.40 6.92
N LEU A 38 -10.63 1.72 5.77
CA LEU A 38 -10.42 2.99 5.07
C LEU A 38 -11.35 4.06 5.66
N ASP A 39 -11.00 5.32 5.40
CA ASP A 39 -11.86 6.45 5.76
C ASP A 39 -13.23 6.35 5.07
N ASP A 40 -14.26 6.91 5.70
CA ASP A 40 -15.64 6.79 5.21
C ASP A 40 -15.87 7.38 3.81
N ASP A 41 -15.04 8.36 3.43
CA ASP A 41 -15.05 9.07 2.17
C ASP A 41 -14.04 8.53 1.15
N ALA A 42 -13.27 7.47 1.48
CA ALA A 42 -12.20 6.98 0.62
C ALA A 42 -12.69 6.58 -0.78
N GLY A 43 -13.90 6.02 -0.85
CA GLY A 43 -14.47 5.50 -2.10
C GLY A 43 -13.77 4.23 -2.57
N GLN A 44 -14.00 3.85 -3.83
CA GLN A 44 -13.46 2.62 -4.39
C GLN A 44 -11.93 2.64 -4.44
N CYS A 45 -11.31 1.50 -4.15
CA CYS A 45 -9.88 1.32 -4.29
C CYS A 45 -9.50 1.18 -5.78
N GLU A 46 -8.64 2.07 -6.26
CA GLU A 46 -8.25 2.16 -7.67
C GLU A 46 -6.87 1.54 -7.93
N ALA A 47 -5.98 1.63 -6.94
CA ALA A 47 -4.63 1.11 -7.07
C ALA A 47 -4.08 0.66 -5.71
N ILE A 48 -3.36 -0.47 -5.71
CA ILE A 48 -2.80 -1.08 -4.51
C ILE A 48 -1.39 -1.56 -4.84
N CYS A 49 -0.43 -1.33 -3.95
CA CYS A 49 0.90 -1.91 -4.04
C CYS A 49 1.42 -2.32 -2.66
N LEU A 50 2.09 -3.46 -2.58
CA LEU A 50 2.76 -3.92 -1.37
C LEU A 50 4.26 -3.75 -1.53
N SER A 51 4.93 -3.14 -0.55
CA SER A 51 6.38 -3.06 -0.51
C SER A 51 7.00 -4.45 -0.47
N ASN A 52 7.99 -4.69 -1.30
CA ASN A 52 8.69 -5.96 -1.29
C ASN A 52 9.57 -6.05 -0.04
N ASN A 53 9.42 -7.14 0.72
CA ASN A 53 10.41 -7.48 1.74
C ASN A 53 11.53 -8.25 1.03
N ASN A 54 12.62 -7.57 0.69
CA ASN A 54 13.78 -8.21 0.08
C ASN A 54 14.50 -9.06 1.14
N ASN A 55 13.96 -10.25 1.46
CA ASN A 55 14.52 -11.34 2.27
C ASN A 55 15.12 -11.01 3.66
N ASN A 56 15.19 -9.75 4.04
CA ASN A 56 15.69 -9.28 5.32
C ASN A 56 14.49 -9.08 6.23
N LYS A 57 14.28 -10.04 7.14
CA LYS A 57 13.22 -10.03 8.17
C LYS A 57 13.12 -8.73 8.99
N GLU A 58 14.12 -7.86 8.90
CA GLU A 58 14.19 -6.56 9.58
C GLU A 58 13.46 -5.41 8.86
N TYR A 59 13.05 -5.56 7.59
CA TYR A 59 12.32 -4.50 6.90
C TYR A 59 10.83 -4.58 7.19
N GLU A 60 10.32 -3.48 7.73
CA GLU A 60 8.90 -3.22 7.88
C GLU A 60 8.22 -3.21 6.51
N GLN A 61 7.16 -3.99 6.35
CA GLN A 61 6.36 -4.00 5.13
C GLN A 61 5.32 -2.89 5.17
N TYR A 62 5.21 -2.19 4.05
CA TYR A 62 4.24 -1.13 3.83
C TYR A 62 3.25 -1.52 2.74
N LEU A 63 1.99 -1.14 2.95
CA LEU A 63 0.92 -1.24 1.97
C LEU A 63 0.57 0.16 1.50
N PHE A 64 0.54 0.34 0.18
CA PHE A 64 0.16 1.58 -0.47
C PHE A 64 -1.18 1.41 -1.15
N ILE A 65 -2.09 2.36 -0.91
CA ILE A 65 -3.46 2.34 -1.43
C ILE A 65 -3.79 3.71 -1.99
N ILE A 66 -4.43 3.73 -3.15
CA ILE A 66 -5.06 4.90 -3.74
C ILE A 66 -6.54 4.55 -3.96
N CYS A 67 -7.40 5.43 -3.50
CA CYS A 67 -8.84 5.34 -3.72
C CYS A 67 -9.35 6.55 -4.51
N HIS A 68 -10.64 6.52 -4.85
CA HIS A 68 -11.33 7.57 -5.62
C HIS A 68 -11.26 8.97 -4.97
N ASP A 69 -11.03 9.05 -3.65
CA ASP A 69 -10.83 10.31 -2.94
C ASP A 69 -9.49 11.02 -3.21
N ARG A 70 -8.63 10.42 -4.06
CA ARG A 70 -7.34 10.95 -4.51
C ARG A 70 -6.28 11.09 -3.41
N PHE A 71 -6.41 10.30 -2.35
CA PHE A 71 -5.36 10.20 -1.34
C PHE A 71 -4.52 8.93 -1.53
N LEU A 72 -3.20 9.11 -1.56
CA LEU A 72 -2.24 8.03 -1.37
C LEU A 72 -2.11 7.76 0.14
N ARG A 73 -2.45 6.53 0.53
CA ARG A 73 -2.32 6.05 1.91
C ARG A 73 -1.17 5.07 2.02
N MET A 74 -0.41 5.17 3.09
CA MET A 74 0.63 4.21 3.46
C MET A 74 0.27 3.59 4.81
N TYR A 75 0.20 2.27 4.85
CA TYR A 75 -0.07 1.49 6.05
C TYR A 75 1.13 0.64 6.42
N ASN A 76 1.34 0.47 7.73
CA ASN A 76 2.19 -0.57 8.26
C ASN A 76 1.45 -1.89 8.22
N VAL A 77 1.99 -2.88 7.52
CA VAL A 77 1.34 -4.18 7.36
C VAL A 77 1.30 -4.96 8.67
N SER A 78 2.30 -4.81 9.54
CA SER A 78 2.42 -5.61 10.76
C SER A 78 1.36 -5.28 11.82
N ASN A 79 0.90 -4.03 11.87
CA ASN A 79 -0.05 -3.55 12.88
C ASN A 79 -1.29 -2.87 12.27
N GLY A 80 -1.40 -2.80 10.94
CA GLY A 80 -2.51 -2.18 10.23
C GLY A 80 -2.63 -0.66 10.37
N LYS A 81 -1.67 0.00 11.02
CA LYS A 81 -1.74 1.44 11.29
C LYS A 81 -1.45 2.25 10.03
N GLN A 82 -2.29 3.24 9.73
CA GLN A 82 -1.99 4.25 8.72
C GLN A 82 -0.83 5.13 9.20
N ILE A 83 0.26 5.15 8.42
CA ILE A 83 1.45 5.97 8.68
C ILE A 83 1.30 7.33 7.99
N THR A 84 0.73 7.36 6.78
CA THR A 84 0.67 8.58 5.97
C THR A 84 -0.57 8.58 5.10
N LYS A 85 -1.10 9.79 4.88
CA LYS A 85 -2.16 10.12 3.92
C LYS A 85 -1.73 11.37 3.18
N LEU A 86 -1.52 11.26 1.87
CA LEU A 86 -1.03 12.32 1.00
C LEU A 86 -2.07 12.64 -0.07
N PHE A 87 -2.51 13.90 -0.13
CA PHE A 87 -3.44 14.34 -1.16
C PHE A 87 -2.72 14.52 -2.50
N ILE A 88 -3.31 13.98 -3.57
CA ILE A 88 -2.80 14.12 -4.93
C ILE A 88 -3.86 14.89 -5.72
N HIS A 89 -3.58 16.16 -5.99
CA HIS A 89 -4.55 17.08 -6.59
C HIS A 89 -4.91 16.73 -8.05
N THR A 90 -4.04 15.99 -8.72
CA THR A 90 -4.13 15.64 -10.14
C THR A 90 -4.70 14.25 -10.33
N ASP A 91 -5.35 14.04 -11.48
CA ASP A 91 -5.91 12.75 -11.83
C ASP A 91 -4.81 11.68 -11.82
N LEU A 92 -5.06 10.66 -11.02
CA LEU A 92 -4.21 9.50 -10.91
C LEU A 92 -4.62 8.51 -11.98
N ASN A 93 -3.65 8.10 -12.80
CA ASN A 93 -3.81 6.82 -13.46
C ASN A 93 -3.67 5.74 -12.38
N SER A 94 -4.36 4.61 -12.53
CA SER A 94 -4.39 3.47 -11.60
C SER A 94 -3.07 2.69 -11.51
N PHE A 95 -1.93 3.38 -11.58
CA PHE A 95 -0.60 2.82 -11.56
C PHE A 95 0.16 3.27 -10.30
N ILE A 96 0.45 2.29 -9.47
CA ILE A 96 1.32 2.40 -8.30
C ILE A 96 2.23 1.17 -8.25
N GLU A 97 3.53 1.41 -8.21
CA GLU A 97 4.54 0.34 -8.13
C GLU A 97 5.64 0.72 -7.16
N ILE A 98 6.27 -0.27 -6.53
CA ILE A 98 7.42 -0.05 -5.65
C ILE A 98 8.66 -0.74 -6.17
N LEU A 99 9.73 0.03 -6.30
CA LEU A 99 11.04 -0.43 -6.73
C LEU A 99 12.11 0.11 -5.79
N ASN A 100 12.80 -0.78 -5.05
CA ASN A 100 13.93 -0.42 -4.19
C ASN A 100 13.66 0.78 -3.24
N ASN A 101 12.60 0.69 -2.43
CA ASN A 101 12.13 1.75 -1.52
C ASN A 101 11.69 3.06 -2.21
N LYS A 102 11.48 3.04 -3.53
CA LYS A 102 10.88 4.14 -4.27
C LYS A 102 9.50 3.73 -4.72
N LEU A 103 8.52 4.54 -4.36
CA LEU A 103 7.17 4.43 -4.89
C LEU A 103 7.11 5.19 -6.21
N LEU A 104 6.69 4.50 -7.26
CA LEU A 104 6.45 5.01 -8.59
C LEU A 104 4.95 5.24 -8.75
N LEU A 105 4.58 6.45 -9.12
CA LEU A 105 3.20 6.87 -9.34
C LEU A 105 3.09 7.47 -10.73
N LYS A 106 2.07 7.09 -11.49
CA LYS A 106 1.75 7.79 -12.74
C LYS A 106 0.67 8.83 -12.47
N VAL A 107 1.07 10.09 -12.48
CA VAL A 107 0.20 11.24 -12.24
C VAL A 107 0.04 11.99 -13.56
N ALA A 108 -1.15 11.94 -14.16
CA ALA A 108 -1.36 12.36 -15.55
C ALA A 108 -0.33 11.72 -16.51
N ASN A 109 0.48 12.55 -17.19
CA ASN A 109 1.54 12.14 -18.12
C ASN A 109 2.94 12.15 -17.48
N HIS A 110 3.05 12.29 -16.16
CA HIS A 110 4.31 12.34 -15.45
C HIS A 110 4.51 11.12 -14.55
N LEU A 111 5.75 10.65 -14.48
CA LEU A 111 6.18 9.69 -13.48
C LEU A 111 6.64 10.46 -12.23
N CYS A 112 5.89 10.31 -11.14
CA CYS A 112 6.27 10.81 -9.83
C CYS A 112 7.00 9.71 -9.05
N ILE A 113 8.10 10.08 -8.40
CA ILE A 113 8.92 9.17 -7.61
C ILE A 113 8.92 9.67 -6.17
N ILE A 114 8.42 8.85 -5.25
CA ILE A 114 8.45 9.13 -3.82
C ILE A 114 9.45 8.17 -3.16
N GLN A 115 10.52 8.73 -2.59
CA GLN A 115 11.49 7.96 -1.84
C GLN A 115 10.98 7.69 -0.42
N ILE A 116 10.94 6.43 -0.03
CA ILE A 116 10.64 6.01 1.34
C ILE A 116 11.96 5.98 2.11
N ILE A 117 12.03 6.70 3.23
CA ILE A 117 13.23 6.83 4.06
C ILE A 117 12.93 6.27 5.45
N ASN A 118 13.61 5.19 5.83
CA ASN A 118 13.51 4.64 7.18
C ASN A 118 14.56 5.30 8.09
N LYS A 119 14.11 6.08 9.08
CA LYS A 119 14.99 6.79 10.02
C LYS A 119 15.91 5.87 10.83
N LYS A 120 15.51 4.62 11.11
CA LYS A 120 16.35 3.68 11.88
C LYS A 120 17.67 3.33 11.18
N LEU A 121 17.71 3.47 9.84
CA LEU A 121 18.94 3.27 9.05
C LEU A 121 19.86 4.50 9.04
N LEU A 122 19.32 5.69 9.37
CA LEU A 122 20.10 6.93 9.42
C LEU A 122 20.85 7.09 10.74
N SER A 123 20.38 6.44 11.81
CA SER A 123 21.00 6.50 13.15
C SER A 123 22.19 5.56 13.34
N ASN A 124 22.49 4.69 12.37
CA ASN A 124 23.62 3.76 12.41
C ASN A 124 24.82 4.26 11.57
N LYS A 125 24.89 5.57 11.29
CA LYS A 125 26.01 6.22 10.60
C LYS A 125 26.67 7.26 11.48
#